data_AF-A0AAV0UA80-F1
#
_entry.id   AF-A0AAV0UA80-F1
#
_cell.length_a   1.000
_cell.length_b   1.000
_cell.length_c   1.000
_cell.angle_alpha   90.00
_cell.angle_beta   90.00
_cell.angle_gamma   90.00
#
_symmetry.space_group_name_H-M   'P 1'
#
loop_
_entity.id
_entity.type
_entity.pdbx_description
1 polymer ?
#
loop_
_entity_poly.entity_id
_entity_poly.type
_entity_poly.pdbx_seq_one_letter_code
_entity_poly.pdbx_strand_id
1 'polypeptide(L)'
;MAAASGDPFYVFKDDLETKVAAVNQKHAKWRVARATATDVASTTKLVDLTRQIEAAVATAEKAVKFLEETIVMVEANRLKFEHIDAVEIANRKAFIATTKTELEGVASEICSDVVKAQIGKKDRESIAPAKQSVSPSSHLTAQERNERLLEQERLQHRQIMQEQDASLAGLQTDITRLHGVTVEISNEVKQQNKMLDGVTKDVDEAQERMNFVMGRLSSLLKTKDKCQLGLILFLVAVLVAMVLLVVYT
;
A
#
# COMPACT_ATOMS: atom_id res chain seq x y z
N MET A 1 21.10 13.24 -3.64
CA MET A 1 20.85 12.03 -2.82
C MET A 1 21.33 10.86 -3.64
N ALA A 2 22.51 10.35 -3.27
CA ALA A 2 23.29 9.43 -4.08
C ALA A 2 22.74 8.01 -3.98
N ALA A 3 22.65 7.35 -5.12
CA ALA A 3 22.22 5.97 -5.26
C ALA A 3 23.00 5.02 -4.32
N ALA A 4 22.26 4.13 -3.67
CA ALA A 4 22.75 2.83 -3.22
C ALA A 4 23.11 1.98 -4.45
N SER A 5 24.24 2.29 -5.10
CA SER A 5 24.57 1.99 -6.50
C SER A 5 24.87 0.52 -6.86
N GLY A 6 24.21 -0.46 -6.23
CA GLY A 6 24.45 -1.87 -6.53
C GLY A 6 23.31 -2.84 -6.18
N ASP A 7 22.34 -2.45 -5.34
CA ASP A 7 21.23 -3.34 -5.01
C ASP A 7 20.02 -3.07 -5.91
N PRO A 8 19.64 -4.03 -6.79
CA PRO A 8 18.49 -3.87 -7.67
C PRO A 8 17.16 -3.69 -6.90
N PHE A 9 17.08 -4.11 -5.64
CA PHE A 9 15.87 -3.97 -4.82
C PHE A 9 15.33 -2.55 -4.81
N TYR A 10 16.20 -1.54 -4.64
CA TYR A 10 15.77 -0.15 -4.54
C TYR A 10 15.21 0.41 -5.86
N VAL A 11 15.70 -0.08 -7.00
CA VAL A 11 15.14 0.29 -8.31
C VAL A 11 13.70 -0.23 -8.46
N PHE A 12 13.48 -1.48 -8.07
CA PHE A 12 12.14 -2.07 -8.10
C PHE A 12 11.22 -1.52 -7.00
N LYS A 13 11.80 -1.08 -5.87
CA LYS A 13 11.09 -0.34 -4.84
C LYS A 13 10.53 0.98 -5.40
N ASP A 14 11.38 1.79 -6.05
CA ASP A 14 10.96 3.08 -6.62
C ASP A 14 9.90 2.89 -7.73
N ASP A 15 10.04 1.83 -8.53
CA ASP A 15 9.05 1.44 -9.53
C ASP A 15 7.71 1.01 -8.91
N LEU A 16 7.74 0.26 -7.80
CA LEU A 16 6.56 -0.09 -7.04
C LEU A 16 5.90 1.15 -6.41
N GLU A 17 6.66 2.05 -5.80
CA GLU A 17 6.15 3.31 -5.25
C GLU A 17 5.45 4.15 -6.33
N THR A 18 6.01 4.17 -7.54
CA THR A 18 5.37 4.83 -8.70
C THR A 18 4.04 4.16 -9.07
N LYS A 19 3.96 2.83 -9.05
CA LYS A 19 2.72 2.09 -9.30
C LYS A 19 1.66 2.34 -8.23
N VAL A 20 2.06 2.33 -6.95
CA VAL A 20 1.17 2.61 -5.81
C VAL A 20 0.66 4.06 -5.86
N ALA A 21 1.52 5.02 -6.17
CA ALA A 21 1.11 6.40 -6.40
C ALA A 21 0.06 6.51 -7.53
N ALA A 22 0.22 5.74 -8.60
CA ALA A 22 -0.74 5.70 -9.69
C ALA A 22 -2.08 5.02 -9.30
N VAL A 23 -2.08 4.08 -8.35
CA VAL A 23 -3.30 3.51 -7.74
C VAL A 23 -3.99 4.60 -6.92
N ASN A 24 -3.27 5.26 -6.02
CA ASN A 24 -3.80 6.30 -5.14
C ASN A 24 -4.37 7.49 -5.91
N GLN A 25 -3.72 7.91 -6.99
CA GLN A 25 -4.22 9.00 -7.83
C GLN A 25 -5.57 8.63 -8.47
N LYS A 26 -5.71 7.39 -8.97
CA LYS A 26 -6.97 6.91 -9.54
C LYS A 26 -8.05 6.78 -8.47
N HIS A 27 -7.68 6.25 -7.30
CA HIS A 27 -8.57 6.12 -6.16
C HIS A 27 -9.09 7.48 -5.66
N ALA A 28 -8.22 8.51 -5.59
CA ALA A 28 -8.64 9.86 -5.25
C ALA A 28 -9.65 10.43 -6.26
N LYS A 29 -9.41 10.26 -7.56
CA LYS A 29 -10.35 10.65 -8.62
C LYS A 29 -11.68 9.89 -8.50
N TRP A 30 -11.62 8.60 -8.21
CA TRP A 30 -12.80 7.76 -8.00
C TRP A 30 -13.62 8.21 -6.78
N ARG A 31 -12.99 8.56 -5.66
CA ARG A 31 -13.68 9.11 -4.48
C ARG A 31 -14.41 10.41 -4.79
N VAL A 32 -13.79 11.32 -5.55
CA VAL A 32 -14.43 12.56 -6.01
C VAL A 32 -15.60 12.25 -6.93
N ALA A 33 -15.39 11.41 -7.95
CA ALA A 33 -16.43 11.03 -8.91
C ALA A 33 -17.65 10.42 -8.21
N ARG A 34 -17.41 9.57 -7.20
CA ARG A 34 -18.43 8.98 -6.33
C ARG A 34 -19.22 10.03 -5.56
N ALA A 35 -18.56 10.99 -4.92
CA ALA A 35 -19.23 12.04 -4.15
C ALA A 35 -20.11 12.94 -5.04
N THR A 36 -19.73 13.11 -6.31
CA THR A 36 -20.44 13.94 -7.29
C THR A 36 -21.40 13.16 -8.19
N ALA A 37 -21.56 11.84 -7.99
CA ALA A 37 -22.34 10.99 -8.88
C ALA A 37 -23.84 11.21 -8.70
N THR A 38 -24.43 12.06 -9.54
CA THR A 38 -25.88 12.33 -9.58
C THR A 38 -26.54 11.94 -10.89
N ASP A 39 -25.77 11.70 -11.95
CA ASP A 39 -26.27 11.47 -13.30
C ASP A 39 -25.70 10.17 -13.93
N VAL A 40 -26.22 9.83 -15.11
CA VAL A 40 -25.82 8.64 -15.86
C VAL A 40 -24.36 8.71 -16.29
N ALA A 41 -23.90 9.87 -16.76
CA ALA A 41 -22.54 10.07 -17.25
C ALA A 41 -21.48 9.91 -16.16
N SER A 42 -21.77 10.36 -14.93
CA SER A 42 -20.90 10.17 -13.76
C SER A 42 -20.87 8.70 -13.31
N THR A 43 -21.97 7.96 -13.49
CA THR A 43 -22.01 6.51 -13.20
C THR A 43 -21.09 5.72 -14.14
N THR A 44 -21.10 6.01 -15.45
CA THR A 44 -20.19 5.37 -16.42
C THR A 44 -18.73 5.68 -16.12
N LYS A 45 -18.41 6.95 -15.79
CA LYS A 45 -17.05 7.34 -15.38
C LYS A 45 -16.58 6.60 -14.13
N LEU A 46 -17.48 6.34 -13.17
CA LEU A 46 -17.18 5.58 -11.97
C LEU A 46 -16.83 4.13 -12.31
N VAL A 47 -17.57 3.50 -13.23
CA VAL A 47 -17.29 2.16 -13.74
C VAL A 47 -15.90 2.09 -14.38
N ASP A 48 -15.58 3.04 -15.27
CA ASP A 48 -14.28 3.10 -15.93
C ASP A 48 -13.13 3.28 -14.94
N LEU A 49 -13.32 4.10 -13.91
CA LEU A 49 -12.33 4.32 -12.86
C LEU A 49 -12.15 3.06 -11.99
N THR A 50 -13.23 2.34 -11.66
CA THR A 50 -13.16 1.06 -10.93
C THR A 50 -12.29 0.05 -11.68
N ARG A 51 -12.54 -0.13 -12.97
CA ARG A 51 -11.76 -1.02 -13.84
C ARG A 51 -10.29 -0.61 -13.95
N GLN A 52 -10.01 0.69 -14.06
CA GLN A 52 -8.65 1.20 -14.09
C GLN A 52 -7.91 1.00 -12.77
N ILE A 53 -8.61 1.11 -11.62
CA ILE A 53 -8.02 0.84 -10.31
C ILE A 53 -7.74 -0.66 -10.16
N GLU A 54 -8.67 -1.53 -10.55
CA GLU A 54 -8.47 -2.98 -10.53
C GLU A 54 -7.19 -3.38 -11.30
N ALA A 55 -7.04 -2.89 -12.53
CA ALA A 55 -5.86 -3.18 -13.34
C ALA A 55 -4.56 -2.61 -12.71
N ALA A 56 -4.63 -1.43 -12.08
CA ALA A 56 -3.49 -0.82 -11.42
C ALA A 56 -3.09 -1.57 -10.14
N VAL A 57 -4.07 -1.98 -9.32
CA VAL A 57 -3.85 -2.81 -8.12
C VAL A 57 -3.23 -4.14 -8.51
N ALA A 58 -3.77 -4.83 -9.52
CA ALA A 58 -3.20 -6.10 -10.00
C ALA A 58 -1.75 -5.94 -10.52
N THR A 59 -1.41 -4.78 -11.09
CA THR A 59 -0.03 -4.51 -11.55
C THR A 59 0.91 -4.24 -10.38
N ALA A 60 0.46 -3.45 -9.39
CA ALA A 60 1.23 -3.18 -8.18
C ALA A 60 1.45 -4.46 -7.37
N GLU A 61 0.43 -5.29 -7.25
CA GLU A 61 0.46 -6.58 -6.54
C GLU A 61 1.51 -7.54 -7.11
N LYS A 62 1.60 -7.66 -8.44
CA LYS A 62 2.68 -8.43 -9.09
C LYS A 62 4.08 -7.90 -8.76
N ALA A 63 4.24 -6.58 -8.70
CA ALA A 63 5.51 -5.96 -8.34
C ALA A 63 5.86 -6.18 -6.86
N VAL A 64 4.85 -6.18 -5.98
CA VAL A 64 5.02 -6.57 -4.57
C VAL A 64 5.48 -8.02 -4.47
N LYS A 65 4.79 -8.97 -5.13
CA LYS A 65 5.16 -10.39 -5.13
C LYS A 65 6.59 -10.62 -5.61
N PHE A 66 7.00 -9.91 -6.67
CA PHE A 66 8.38 -9.96 -7.14
C PHE A 66 9.37 -9.52 -6.04
N LEU A 67 9.13 -8.38 -5.38
CA LEU A 67 10.00 -7.94 -4.29
C LEU A 67 10.03 -8.93 -3.12
N GLU A 68 8.91 -9.57 -2.79
CA GLU A 68 8.84 -10.60 -1.75
C GLU A 68 9.71 -11.80 -2.06
N GLU A 69 9.63 -12.31 -3.29
CA GLU A 69 10.47 -13.41 -3.75
C GLU A 69 11.96 -13.04 -3.65
N THR A 70 12.33 -11.79 -3.93
CA THR A 70 13.71 -11.34 -3.76
C THR A 70 14.16 -11.35 -2.30
N ILE A 71 13.29 -10.97 -1.36
CA ILE A 71 13.59 -11.03 0.07
C ILE A 71 13.76 -12.48 0.51
N VAL A 72 12.85 -13.37 0.12
CA VAL A 72 12.92 -14.80 0.46
C VAL A 72 14.22 -15.42 -0.08
N MET A 73 14.63 -15.06 -1.30
CA MET A 73 15.89 -15.51 -1.89
C MET A 73 17.12 -15.03 -1.08
N VAL A 74 17.12 -13.77 -0.64
CA VAL A 74 18.20 -13.20 0.18
C VAL A 74 18.24 -13.90 1.53
N GLU A 75 17.09 -14.16 2.15
CA GLU A 75 16.99 -14.88 3.43
C GLU A 75 17.47 -16.33 3.33
N ALA A 76 17.12 -17.03 2.25
CA ALA A 76 17.59 -18.39 2.01
C ALA A 76 19.11 -18.48 1.79
N ASN A 77 19.76 -17.37 1.38
CA ASN A 77 21.16 -17.35 1.00
C ASN A 77 21.96 -16.26 1.75
N ARG A 78 21.77 -16.11 3.07
CA ARG A 78 22.43 -15.05 3.87
C ARG A 78 23.93 -14.93 3.66
N LEU A 79 24.64 -16.05 3.51
CA LEU A 79 26.10 -16.08 3.30
C LEU A 79 26.53 -15.45 1.96
N LYS A 80 25.66 -15.43 0.95
CA LYS A 80 25.93 -14.77 -0.35
C LYS A 80 25.65 -13.26 -0.29
N PHE A 81 24.84 -12.83 0.68
CA PHE A 81 24.35 -11.46 0.82
C PHE A 81 24.75 -10.89 2.18
N GLU A 82 26.02 -11.04 2.59
CA GLU A 82 26.52 -10.57 3.90
C GLU A 82 26.39 -9.04 4.08
N HIS A 83 26.34 -8.29 2.99
CA HIS A 83 26.13 -6.84 3.00
C HIS A 83 24.68 -6.42 3.32
N ILE A 84 23.75 -7.36 3.33
CA ILE A 84 22.35 -7.14 3.70
C ILE A 84 22.18 -7.67 5.12
N ASP A 85 22.12 -6.76 6.10
CA ASP A 85 21.98 -7.10 7.50
C ASP A 85 20.52 -7.45 7.90
N ALA A 86 20.29 -7.85 9.15
CA ALA A 86 18.95 -8.22 9.62
C ALA A 86 17.99 -7.02 9.65
N VAL A 87 18.51 -5.83 9.93
CA VAL A 87 17.75 -4.57 10.00
C VAL A 87 17.25 -4.18 8.62
N GLU A 88 18.09 -4.30 7.60
CA GLU A 88 17.74 -4.02 6.21
C GLU A 88 16.65 -4.97 5.72
N ILE A 89 16.74 -6.28 6.02
CA ILE A 89 15.66 -7.21 5.68
C ILE A 89 14.35 -6.84 6.40
N ALA A 90 14.44 -6.43 7.67
CA ALA A 90 13.27 -5.95 8.42
C ALA A 90 12.62 -4.74 7.74
N ASN A 91 13.42 -3.76 7.30
CA ASN A 91 12.94 -2.59 6.59
C ASN A 91 12.25 -2.96 5.27
N ARG A 92 12.84 -3.88 4.49
CA ARG A 92 12.24 -4.35 3.23
C ARG A 92 10.90 -5.05 3.47
N LYS A 93 10.82 -5.92 4.48
CA LYS A 93 9.58 -6.59 4.87
C LYS A 93 8.51 -5.61 5.35
N ALA A 94 8.90 -4.64 6.17
CA ALA A 94 7.99 -3.61 6.67
C ALA A 94 7.42 -2.74 5.54
N PHE A 95 8.26 -2.36 4.57
CA PHE A 95 7.83 -1.62 3.39
C PHE A 95 6.80 -2.40 2.57
N ILE A 96 7.05 -3.68 2.32
CA ILE A 96 6.12 -4.56 1.61
C ILE A 96 4.80 -4.71 2.35
N ALA A 97 4.82 -4.96 3.66
CA ALA A 97 3.62 -5.10 4.46
C ALA A 97 2.78 -3.82 4.50
N THR A 98 3.43 -2.66 4.62
CA THR A 98 2.76 -1.36 4.55
C THR A 98 2.11 -1.17 3.18
N THR A 99 2.83 -1.47 2.10
CA THR A 99 2.31 -1.35 0.74
C THR A 99 1.12 -2.27 0.48
N LYS A 100 1.17 -3.53 0.95
CA LYS A 100 0.02 -4.44 0.84
C LYS A 100 -1.19 -3.96 1.61
N THR A 101 -0.99 -3.49 2.84
CA THR A 101 -2.06 -2.94 3.67
C THR A 101 -2.72 -1.74 2.99
N GLU A 102 -1.93 -0.87 2.35
CA GLU A 102 -2.44 0.25 1.56
C GLU A 102 -3.27 -0.21 0.34
N LEU A 103 -2.77 -1.18 -0.43
CA LEU A 103 -3.49 -1.75 -1.57
C LEU A 103 -4.79 -2.46 -1.15
N GLU A 104 -4.79 -3.18 -0.02
CA GLU A 104 -5.97 -3.80 0.58
C GLU A 104 -7.01 -2.74 0.98
N GLY A 105 -6.57 -1.64 1.58
CA GLY A 105 -7.43 -0.51 1.94
C GLY A 105 -8.15 0.09 0.73
N VAL A 106 -7.42 0.35 -0.36
CA VAL A 106 -8.00 0.87 -1.60
C VAL A 106 -8.99 -0.13 -2.21
N ALA A 107 -8.60 -1.41 -2.30
CA ALA A 107 -9.44 -2.43 -2.93
C ALA A 107 -10.73 -2.71 -2.13
N SER A 108 -10.64 -2.70 -0.79
CA SER A 108 -11.77 -2.91 0.10
C SER A 108 -12.77 -1.74 0.09
N GLU A 109 -12.31 -0.49 0.02
CA GLU A 109 -13.19 0.68 -0.10
C GLU A 109 -14.07 0.55 -1.36
N ILE A 110 -13.43 0.24 -2.50
CA ILE A 110 -14.11 0.08 -3.79
C ILE A 110 -15.12 -1.07 -3.75
N CYS A 111 -14.76 -2.23 -3.19
CA CYS A 111 -15.67 -3.36 -3.08
C CYS A 111 -16.89 -3.04 -2.19
N SER A 112 -16.68 -2.37 -1.05
CA SER A 112 -17.75 -2.08 -0.08
C SER A 112 -18.79 -1.08 -0.62
N ASP A 113 -18.34 -0.13 -1.42
CA ASP A 113 -19.18 0.98 -1.90
C ASP A 113 -19.95 0.63 -3.16
N VAL A 114 -19.38 -0.20 -4.05
CA VAL A 114 -20.09 -0.59 -5.26
C VAL A 114 -21.14 -1.67 -4.99
N VAL A 115 -20.91 -2.55 -4.02
CA VAL A 115 -21.96 -3.46 -3.51
C VAL A 115 -23.17 -2.66 -3.01
N LYS A 116 -22.94 -1.54 -2.30
CA LYS A 116 -24.02 -0.63 -1.89
C LYS A 116 -24.71 0.04 -3.09
N ALA A 117 -23.96 0.44 -4.11
CA ALA A 117 -24.51 1.04 -5.33
C ALA A 117 -25.38 0.06 -6.15
N GLN A 118 -25.05 -1.25 -6.16
CA GLN A 118 -25.87 -2.28 -6.81
C GLN A 118 -27.15 -2.59 -6.02
N ILE A 119 -27.09 -2.63 -4.68
CA ILE A 119 -28.27 -2.85 -3.82
C ILE A 119 -29.28 -1.70 -4.00
N GLY A 120 -28.81 -0.44 -4.02
CA GLY A 120 -29.68 0.73 -4.19
C GLY A 120 -30.38 0.82 -5.55
N LYS A 121 -29.83 0.25 -6.63
CA LYS A 121 -30.49 0.20 -7.95
C LYS A 121 -31.61 -0.84 -8.01
N LYS A 122 -31.41 -2.01 -7.40
CA LYS A 122 -32.40 -3.10 -7.37
C LYS A 122 -33.65 -2.74 -6.56
N ASP A 123 -33.48 -1.95 -5.49
CA ASP A 123 -34.58 -1.42 -4.69
C ASP A 123 -35.37 -0.31 -5.42
N ARG A 124 -34.77 0.37 -6.40
CA ARG A 124 -35.43 1.46 -7.14
C ARG A 124 -36.19 0.98 -8.37
N GLU A 125 -35.74 -0.09 -9.04
CA GLU A 125 -36.48 -0.74 -10.12
C GLU A 125 -37.68 -1.57 -9.64
N SER A 126 -37.67 -2.02 -8.40
CA SER A 126 -38.82 -2.71 -7.79
C SER A 126 -39.92 -1.78 -7.27
N ILE A 127 -39.71 -0.45 -7.28
CA ILE A 127 -40.66 0.57 -6.77
C ILE A 127 -41.04 1.60 -7.85
N ALA A 128 -40.88 1.30 -9.14
CA ALA A 128 -41.46 2.13 -10.19
C ALA A 128 -42.91 1.67 -10.48
N PRO A 129 -43.95 2.37 -9.98
CA PRO A 129 -45.32 2.00 -10.33
C PRO A 129 -45.56 2.35 -11.79
N ALA A 130 -45.90 1.34 -12.58
CA ALA A 130 -46.52 1.51 -13.90
C ALA A 130 -47.85 2.27 -13.72
N LYS A 131 -47.83 3.60 -13.79
CA LYS A 131 -49.05 4.42 -13.84
C LYS A 131 -49.20 4.99 -15.25
N GLN A 132 -49.80 4.18 -16.13
CA GLN A 132 -50.55 4.70 -17.26
C GLN A 132 -51.98 4.98 -16.77
N SER A 133 -52.32 6.25 -16.65
CA SER A 133 -53.71 6.70 -16.69
C SER A 133 -53.79 7.82 -17.71
N VAL A 134 -54.30 7.52 -18.90
CA VAL A 134 -54.66 8.52 -19.90
C VAL A 134 -56.15 8.33 -20.19
N SER A 135 -56.97 9.31 -19.80
CA SER A 135 -58.34 9.44 -20.28
C SER A 135 -58.33 10.06 -21.69
N PRO A 136 -59.26 9.67 -22.59
CA PRO A 136 -59.26 10.16 -23.97
C PRO A 136 -60.13 11.40 -24.14
N SER A 137 -59.61 12.45 -24.77
CA SER A 137 -60.44 13.44 -25.50
C SER A 137 -59.65 14.22 -26.57
N SER A 138 -59.98 13.88 -27.82
CA SER A 138 -60.02 14.66 -29.07
C SER A 138 -59.15 15.93 -29.26
N HIS A 139 -58.04 15.81 -30.00
CA HIS A 139 -57.70 16.66 -31.17
C HIS A 139 -56.55 16.04 -32.01
N LEU A 140 -56.87 15.52 -33.19
CA LEU A 140 -56.12 14.47 -33.94
C LEU A 140 -55.01 14.95 -34.92
N THR A 141 -54.24 15.98 -34.61
CA THR A 141 -53.07 16.34 -35.47
C THR A 141 -51.83 16.77 -34.69
N ALA A 142 -51.99 17.49 -33.58
CA ALA A 142 -50.91 17.78 -32.65
C ALA A 142 -50.56 16.56 -31.77
N GLN A 143 -51.54 15.69 -31.52
CA GLN A 143 -51.40 14.53 -30.65
C GLN A 143 -50.50 13.43 -31.24
N GLU A 144 -50.62 13.11 -32.53
CA GLU A 144 -49.78 12.09 -33.18
C GLU A 144 -48.29 12.50 -33.21
N ARG A 145 -48.01 13.80 -33.36
CA ARG A 145 -46.63 14.32 -33.32
C ARG A 145 -46.05 14.27 -31.90
N ASN A 146 -46.85 14.57 -30.88
CA ASN A 146 -46.47 14.42 -29.47
C ASN A 146 -46.29 12.95 -29.07
N GLU A 147 -47.15 12.05 -29.55
CA GLU A 147 -47.03 10.61 -29.29
C GLU A 147 -45.76 10.04 -29.94
N ARG A 148 -45.45 10.40 -31.19
CA ARG A 148 -44.20 9.99 -31.85
C ARG A 148 -42.95 10.55 -31.17
N LEU A 149 -42.95 11.82 -30.77
CA LEU A 149 -41.85 12.42 -30.02
C LEU A 149 -41.65 11.73 -28.66
N LEU A 150 -42.74 11.46 -27.93
CA LEU A 150 -42.70 10.77 -26.64
C LEU A 150 -42.23 9.31 -26.78
N GLU A 151 -42.64 8.64 -27.85
CA GLU A 151 -42.18 7.29 -28.15
C GLU A 151 -40.69 7.27 -28.53
N GLN A 152 -40.24 8.25 -29.30
CA GLN A 152 -38.83 8.44 -29.63
C GLN A 152 -37.98 8.75 -28.38
N GLU A 153 -38.43 9.64 -27.48
CA GLU A 153 -37.78 9.90 -26.19
C GLU A 153 -37.77 8.65 -25.30
N ARG A 154 -38.88 7.89 -25.26
CA ARG A 154 -38.94 6.62 -24.54
C ARG A 154 -37.96 5.59 -25.07
N LEU A 155 -37.79 5.49 -26.39
CA LEU A 155 -36.82 4.59 -27.02
C LEU A 155 -35.39 5.01 -26.66
N GLN A 156 -35.07 6.31 -26.72
CA GLN A 156 -33.76 6.82 -26.31
C GLN A 156 -33.48 6.56 -24.82
N HIS A 157 -34.45 6.81 -23.93
CA HIS A 157 -34.31 6.48 -22.52
C HIS A 157 -34.11 4.99 -22.27
N ARG A 158 -34.81 4.12 -23.03
CA ARG A 158 -34.64 2.66 -22.91
C ARG A 158 -33.25 2.21 -23.34
N GLN A 159 -32.70 2.79 -24.41
CA GLN A 159 -31.33 2.52 -24.86
C GLN A 159 -30.31 2.94 -23.80
N ILE A 160 -30.45 4.14 -23.25
CA ILE A 160 -29.57 4.67 -22.20
C ILE A 160 -29.61 3.81 -20.92
N MET A 161 -30.77 3.24 -20.56
CA MET A 161 -30.87 2.31 -19.44
C MET A 161 -30.21 0.97 -19.74
N GLN A 162 -30.40 0.42 -20.95
CA GLN A 162 -29.77 -0.84 -21.35
C GLN A 162 -28.23 -0.75 -21.37
N GLU A 163 -27.67 0.36 -21.85
CA GLU A 163 -26.22 0.60 -21.84
C GLU A 163 -25.66 0.70 -20.42
N GLN A 164 -26.42 1.31 -19.50
CA GLN A 164 -26.08 1.36 -18.09
C GLN A 164 -26.09 -0.03 -17.46
N ASP A 165 -27.11 -0.84 -17.69
CA ASP A 165 -27.21 -2.19 -17.12
C ASP A 165 -26.07 -3.09 -17.60
N ALA A 166 -25.73 -3.02 -18.89
CA ALA A 166 -24.58 -3.73 -19.43
C ALA A 166 -23.26 -3.29 -18.75
N SER A 167 -23.09 -1.98 -18.52
CA SER A 167 -21.93 -1.42 -17.84
C SER A 167 -21.84 -1.85 -16.37
N LEU A 168 -22.98 -1.96 -15.68
CA LEU A 168 -23.06 -2.42 -14.29
C LEU A 168 -22.79 -3.93 -14.17
N ALA A 169 -23.23 -4.72 -15.15
CA ALA A 169 -22.96 -6.16 -15.18
C ALA A 169 -21.45 -6.43 -15.34
N GLY A 170 -20.77 -5.67 -16.20
CA GLY A 170 -19.31 -5.73 -16.33
C GLY A 170 -18.60 -5.36 -15.03
N LEU A 171 -19.09 -4.31 -14.36
CA LEU A 171 -18.54 -3.87 -13.07
C LEU A 171 -18.71 -4.92 -11.95
N GLN A 172 -19.78 -5.71 -11.93
CA GLN A 172 -19.91 -6.82 -10.97
C GLN A 172 -18.78 -7.85 -11.12
N THR A 173 -18.39 -8.12 -12.37
CA THR A 173 -17.32 -9.07 -12.69
C THR A 173 -15.96 -8.50 -12.28
N ASP A 174 -15.71 -7.24 -12.60
CA ASP A 174 -14.49 -6.51 -12.21
C ASP A 174 -14.34 -6.47 -10.68
N ILE A 175 -15.43 -6.26 -9.95
CA ILE A 175 -15.45 -6.32 -8.48
C ILE A 175 -15.21 -7.72 -7.96
N THR A 176 -15.81 -8.75 -8.57
CA THR A 176 -15.58 -10.12 -8.13
C THR A 176 -14.10 -10.49 -8.26
N ARG A 177 -13.45 -10.02 -9.34
CA ARG A 177 -12.00 -10.18 -9.54
C ARG A 177 -11.19 -9.38 -8.53
N LEU A 178 -11.53 -8.11 -8.32
CA LEU A 178 -10.88 -7.26 -7.32
C LEU A 178 -11.05 -7.82 -5.90
N HIS A 179 -12.21 -8.38 -5.59
CA HIS A 179 -12.50 -9.02 -4.31
C HIS A 179 -11.62 -10.26 -4.10
N GLY A 180 -11.45 -11.10 -5.13
CA GLY A 180 -10.50 -12.21 -5.10
C GLY A 180 -9.08 -11.74 -4.76
N VAL A 181 -8.61 -10.71 -5.47
CA VAL A 181 -7.31 -10.07 -5.19
C VAL A 181 -7.24 -9.51 -3.76
N THR A 182 -8.32 -8.88 -3.27
CA THR A 182 -8.39 -8.33 -1.91
C THR A 182 -8.28 -9.43 -0.85
N VAL A 183 -8.95 -10.57 -1.05
CA VAL A 183 -8.88 -11.72 -0.14
C VAL A 183 -7.48 -12.31 -0.12
N GLU A 184 -6.83 -12.43 -1.27
CA GLU A 184 -5.43 -12.89 -1.37
C GLU A 184 -4.49 -11.94 -0.62
N ILE A 185 -4.56 -10.64 -0.89
CA ILE A 185 -3.75 -9.62 -0.21
C ILE A 185 -4.02 -9.67 1.31
N SER A 186 -5.28 -9.76 1.74
CA SER A 186 -5.65 -9.83 3.16
C SER A 186 -5.02 -11.03 3.88
N ASN A 187 -5.02 -12.20 3.23
CA ASN A 187 -4.39 -13.39 3.78
C ASN A 187 -2.87 -13.24 3.86
N GLU A 188 -2.25 -12.65 2.84
CA GLU A 188 -0.80 -12.40 2.82
C GLU A 188 -0.38 -11.35 3.86
N VAL A 189 -1.17 -10.28 4.06
CA VAL A 189 -0.95 -9.27 5.13
C VAL A 189 -1.01 -9.92 6.51
N LYS A 190 -1.98 -10.82 6.74
CA LYS A 190 -2.05 -11.58 8.02
C LYS A 190 -0.82 -12.45 8.22
N GLN A 191 -0.32 -13.11 7.17
CA GLN A 191 0.91 -13.89 7.24
C GLN A 191 2.12 -12.99 7.54
N GLN A 192 2.18 -11.80 6.93
CA GLN A 192 3.27 -10.85 7.14
C GLN A 192 3.28 -10.23 8.53
N ASN A 193 2.13 -9.92 9.13
CA ASN A 193 2.07 -9.48 10.52
C ASN A 193 2.68 -10.52 11.47
N LYS A 194 2.45 -11.81 11.21
CA LYS A 194 3.07 -12.89 11.98
C LYS A 194 4.59 -12.99 11.73
N MET A 195 5.04 -12.77 10.49
CA MET A 195 6.46 -12.80 10.15
C MET A 195 7.24 -11.59 10.67
N LEU A 196 6.64 -10.40 10.65
CA LEU A 196 7.25 -9.16 11.15
C LEU A 196 7.46 -9.19 12.67
N ASP A 197 6.56 -9.82 13.43
CA ASP A 197 6.77 -10.07 14.86
C ASP A 197 8.01 -10.95 15.12
N GLY A 198 8.26 -11.94 14.26
CA GLY A 198 9.48 -12.75 14.31
C GLY A 198 10.73 -11.94 13.99
N VAL A 199 10.71 -11.16 12.91
CA VAL A 199 11.86 -10.33 12.51
C VAL A 199 12.17 -9.24 13.53
N THR A 200 11.16 -8.66 14.18
CA THR A 200 11.35 -7.68 15.27
C THR A 200 12.13 -8.31 16.43
N LYS A 201 11.77 -9.54 16.83
CA LYS A 201 12.50 -10.29 17.86
C LYS A 201 13.95 -10.59 17.45
N ASP A 202 14.18 -10.97 16.19
CA ASP A 202 15.52 -11.24 15.69
C ASP A 202 16.40 -9.97 15.68
N VAL A 203 15.81 -8.82 15.34
CA VAL A 203 16.48 -7.51 15.39
C VAL A 203 16.77 -7.10 16.84
N ASP A 204 15.81 -7.26 17.75
CA ASP A 204 16.00 -6.98 19.17
C ASP A 204 17.11 -7.85 19.78
N GLU A 205 17.15 -9.14 19.44
CA GLU A 205 18.20 -10.06 19.87
C GLU A 205 19.57 -9.66 19.28
N ALA A 206 19.61 -9.30 18.00
CA ALA A 206 20.84 -8.81 17.37
C ALA A 206 21.35 -7.52 18.03
N GLN A 207 20.44 -6.60 18.37
CA GLN A 207 20.74 -5.35 19.05
C GLN A 207 21.24 -5.60 20.48
N GLU A 208 20.65 -6.55 21.20
CA GLU A 208 21.09 -6.94 22.55
C GLU A 208 22.50 -7.53 22.52
N ARG A 209 22.77 -8.44 21.58
CA ARG A 209 24.12 -9.01 21.36
C ARG A 209 25.14 -7.92 21.02
N MET A 210 24.78 -6.96 20.17
CA MET A 210 25.64 -5.82 19.83
C MET A 210 25.89 -4.93 21.05
N ASN A 211 24.87 -4.61 21.84
CA ASN A 211 24.99 -3.84 23.07
C ASN A 211 25.87 -4.55 24.11
N PHE A 212 25.80 -5.88 24.19
CA PHE A 212 26.69 -6.68 25.04
C PHE A 212 28.15 -6.60 24.60
N VAL A 213 28.41 -6.72 23.29
CA VAL A 213 29.76 -6.55 22.72
C VAL A 213 30.27 -5.12 22.95
N MET A 214 29.44 -4.11 22.72
CA MET A 214 29.75 -2.70 22.97
C MET A 214 30.03 -2.45 24.47
N GLY A 215 29.26 -3.07 25.37
CA GLY A 215 29.47 -3.00 26.82
C GLY A 215 30.76 -3.66 27.26
N ARG A 216 31.15 -4.79 26.64
CA ARG A 216 32.47 -5.42 26.87
C ARG A 216 33.61 -4.61 26.29
N LEU A 217 33.46 -4.05 25.09
CA LEU A 217 34.44 -3.12 24.51
C LEU A 217 34.62 -1.89 25.40
N SER A 218 33.52 -1.27 25.84
CA SER A 218 33.53 -0.16 26.79
C SER A 218 34.20 -0.54 28.10
N SER A 219 33.92 -1.73 28.64
CA SER A 219 34.58 -2.23 29.85
C SER A 219 36.08 -2.48 29.62
N LEU A 220 36.49 -3.07 28.48
CA LEU A 220 37.90 -3.26 28.15
C LEU A 220 38.64 -1.93 27.99
N LEU A 221 38.01 -0.95 27.34
CA LEU A 221 38.49 0.44 27.25
C LEU A 221 38.55 1.11 28.63
N LYS A 222 37.65 0.77 29.56
CA LYS A 222 37.55 1.40 30.88
C LYS A 222 38.47 0.80 31.95
N THR A 223 39.02 -0.41 31.74
CA THR A 223 39.65 -1.19 32.82
C THR A 223 41.19 -1.19 32.85
N LYS A 224 41.92 -0.53 31.94
CA LYS A 224 43.40 -0.63 31.96
C LYS A 224 44.18 0.63 32.36
N ASP A 225 43.63 1.83 32.21
CA ASP A 225 44.48 3.02 32.35
C ASP A 225 44.57 3.63 33.74
N LYS A 226 43.59 3.48 34.64
CA LYS A 226 43.63 4.26 35.90
C LYS A 226 44.79 3.88 36.83
N CYS A 227 45.12 2.59 36.93
CA CYS A 227 46.22 2.12 37.80
C CYS A 227 47.58 2.27 37.11
N GLN A 228 47.68 1.97 35.81
CA GLN A 228 48.91 2.19 35.04
C GLN A 228 49.26 3.67 34.93
N LEU A 229 48.28 4.55 34.72
CA LEU A 229 48.48 6.00 34.70
C LEU A 229 48.93 6.52 36.08
N GLY A 230 48.35 6.01 37.17
CA GLY A 230 48.80 6.34 38.53
C GLY A 230 50.25 5.90 38.80
N LEU A 231 50.63 4.71 38.34
CA LEU A 231 51.99 4.19 38.47
C LEU A 231 53.00 4.99 37.63
N ILE A 232 52.64 5.36 36.40
CA ILE A 232 53.46 6.22 35.54
C ILE A 232 53.66 7.61 36.19
N LEU A 233 52.60 8.21 36.70
CA LEU A 233 52.64 9.54 37.35
C LEU A 233 53.54 9.51 38.60
N PHE A 234 53.44 8.45 39.41
CA PHE A 234 54.33 8.23 40.55
C PHE A 234 55.80 8.05 40.13
N LEU A 235 56.07 7.25 39.10
CA LEU A 235 57.43 6.99 38.62
C LEU A 235 58.08 8.27 38.05
N VAL A 236 57.31 9.10 37.36
CA VAL A 236 57.75 10.42 36.85
C VAL A 236 58.07 11.36 38.00
N ALA A 237 57.24 11.40 39.06
CA ALA A 237 57.51 12.23 40.23
C ALA A 237 58.82 11.83 40.95
N VAL A 238 59.07 10.52 41.10
CA VAL A 238 60.32 10.00 41.66
C VAL A 238 61.51 10.38 40.79
N LEU A 239 61.37 10.28 39.46
CA LEU A 239 62.43 10.65 38.52
C LEU A 239 62.75 12.16 38.59
N VAL A 240 61.74 13.02 38.67
CA VAL A 240 61.93 14.47 38.85
C VAL A 240 62.62 14.78 40.17
N ALA A 241 62.24 14.12 41.26
CA ALA A 241 62.89 14.30 42.56
C ALA A 241 64.37 13.88 42.53
N MET A 242 64.69 12.76 41.87
CA MET A 242 66.09 12.31 41.69
C MET A 242 66.91 13.32 40.87
N VAL A 243 66.36 13.85 39.78
CA VAL A 243 67.04 14.86 38.95
C VAL A 243 67.27 16.15 39.74
N LEU A 244 66.27 16.63 40.48
CA LEU A 244 66.42 17.82 41.32
C LEU A 244 67.47 17.63 42.40
N LEU A 245 67.51 16.48 43.07
CA LEU A 245 68.51 16.17 44.09
C LEU A 245 69.93 16.20 43.51
N VAL A 246 70.14 15.61 42.33
CA VAL A 246 71.43 15.62 41.63
C VAL A 246 71.84 17.02 41.18
N VAL A 247 70.90 17.88 40.80
CA VAL A 247 71.20 19.26 40.39
C VAL A 247 71.49 20.18 41.59
N TYR A 248 70.88 19.90 42.74
CA TYR A 248 71.03 20.71 43.95
C TYR A 248 72.17 20.27 44.88
N THR A 249 72.74 19.08 44.63
CA THR A 249 73.92 18.54 45.33
C THR A 249 75.16 18.81 44.48
#